data_AF-A0A2D5QKH3-F1
#
_entry.id   AF-A0A2D5QKH3-F1
#
_cell.length_a   1.000
_cell.length_b   1.000
_cell.length_c   1.000
_cell.angle_alpha   90.00
_cell.angle_beta   90.00
_cell.angle_gamma   90.00
#
_symmetry.space_group_name_H-M   'P 1'
#
loop_
_entity.id
_entity.type
_entity.pdbx_description
1 polymer ?
#
loop_
_entity_poly.entity_id
_entity_poly.type
_entity_poly.pdbx_seq_one_letter_code
_entity_poly.pdbx_strand_id
1 'polypeptide(L)'
;QGNLLNGTWNLEPLSDKPSIKEVTPVTKDGMVVDVFNNMTITISGGSAVGGSYSTLNNYDNKIWPSIGTWNFKNDKNEIQRSDGVVMSIFVELIHNYAQPKRYFLRISFTTTDDNKEVDWVFNFVRECSSPFNDAC
;
A
#
# COMPACT_ATOMS: atom_id res chain seq x y z
N GLN A 1 -11.51 -2.52 8.94
CA GLN A 1 -10.58 -2.08 7.89
C GLN A 1 -9.15 -2.01 8.38
N GLY A 2 -8.84 -1.27 9.46
CA GLY A 2 -7.47 -1.23 10.01
C GLY A 2 -6.86 -2.60 10.35
N ASN A 3 -7.63 -3.51 10.95
CA ASN A 3 -7.13 -4.87 11.23
C ASN A 3 -6.75 -5.65 9.96
N LEU A 4 -7.41 -5.40 8.81
CA LEU A 4 -7.09 -6.06 7.54
C LEU A 4 -5.76 -5.58 6.97
N LEU A 5 -5.32 -4.38 7.35
CA LEU A 5 -4.06 -3.80 6.92
C LEU A 5 -2.86 -4.41 7.67
N ASN A 6 -3.06 -4.96 8.88
CA ASN A 6 -1.97 -5.54 9.66
C ASN A 6 -1.26 -6.66 8.90
N GLY A 7 0.07 -6.62 8.84
CA GLY A 7 0.90 -7.58 8.11
C GLY A 7 1.94 -6.89 7.22
N THR A 8 2.68 -7.70 6.46
CA THR A 8 3.69 -7.20 5.51
C THR A 8 3.15 -7.23 4.09
N TRP A 9 3.26 -6.09 3.42
CA TRP A 9 2.83 -5.84 2.06
C TRP A 9 4.06 -5.62 1.19
N ASN A 10 4.15 -6.34 0.08
CA ASN A 10 5.23 -6.21 -0.88
C ASN A 10 4.72 -5.39 -2.05
N LEU A 11 5.57 -4.54 -2.64
CA LEU A 11 5.24 -3.85 -3.87
C LEU A 11 4.86 -4.91 -4.92
N GLU A 12 3.77 -4.70 -5.65
CA GLU A 12 3.35 -5.67 -6.65
C GLU A 12 4.49 -5.85 -7.67
N PRO A 13 4.99 -7.07 -7.91
CA PRO A 13 6.05 -7.24 -8.87
C PRO A 13 5.54 -6.81 -10.26
N LEU A 14 6.38 -6.07 -10.99
CA LEU A 14 6.28 -5.95 -12.45
C LEU A 14 6.43 -7.36 -13.03
N SER A 15 5.36 -8.15 -13.02
CA SER A 15 5.44 -9.49 -13.56
C SER A 15 5.25 -9.40 -15.08
N ASP A 16 6.14 -10.02 -15.84
CA ASP A 16 5.92 -10.36 -17.26
C ASP A 16 4.71 -11.29 -17.49
N LYS A 17 3.92 -11.57 -16.44
CA LYS A 17 2.69 -12.35 -16.53
C LYS A 17 1.53 -11.40 -16.83
N PRO A 18 0.60 -11.82 -17.71
CA PRO A 18 -0.63 -11.09 -17.92
C PRO A 18 -1.48 -11.21 -16.64
N SER A 19 -1.28 -10.30 -15.70
CA SER A 19 -2.31 -10.00 -14.72
C SER A 19 -3.54 -9.53 -15.50
N ILE A 20 -4.73 -9.97 -15.12
CA ILE A 20 -5.99 -9.61 -15.79
C ILE A 20 -6.27 -8.08 -15.68
N LYS A 21 -5.45 -7.33 -14.92
CA LYS A 21 -5.23 -5.89 -15.05
C LYS A 21 -3.72 -5.64 -14.99
N GLU A 22 -3.14 -4.97 -15.98
CA GLU A 22 -1.81 -4.39 -15.87
C GLU A 22 -1.82 -3.34 -14.75
N VAL A 23 -1.47 -3.75 -13.53
CA VAL A 23 -1.35 -2.85 -12.40
C VAL A 23 0.13 -2.48 -12.30
N THR A 24 0.42 -1.22 -12.61
CA THR A 24 1.77 -0.69 -12.45
C THR A 24 2.02 -0.47 -10.95
N PRO A 25 3.16 -0.93 -10.40
CA PRO A 25 3.39 -0.90 -8.96
C PRO A 25 3.40 0.50 -8.40
N VAL A 26 3.98 1.45 -9.13
CA VAL A 26 4.02 2.85 -8.76
C VAL A 26 3.78 3.73 -9.98
N THR A 27 2.91 4.73 -9.83
CA THR A 27 2.75 5.82 -10.80
C THR A 27 2.90 7.18 -10.16
N LYS A 28 3.52 8.11 -10.89
CA LYS A 28 3.58 9.56 -10.62
C LYS A 28 2.82 10.27 -11.73
N ASP A 29 1.74 10.98 -11.41
CA ASP A 29 0.87 11.67 -12.37
C ASP A 29 0.39 10.73 -13.52
N GLY A 30 0.11 9.47 -13.18
CA GLY A 30 -0.28 8.43 -14.12
C GLY A 30 0.86 7.83 -14.96
N MET A 31 2.10 8.33 -14.84
CA MET A 31 3.28 7.76 -15.49
C MET A 31 3.97 6.74 -14.57
N VAL A 32 4.44 5.63 -15.12
CA VAL A 32 5.13 4.58 -14.36
C VAL A 32 6.45 5.09 -13.79
N VAL A 33 6.76 4.69 -12.56
CA VAL A 33 8.00 5.06 -11.86
C VAL A 33 8.80 3.80 -11.51
N ASP A 34 9.77 3.45 -12.36
CA ASP A 34 10.54 2.20 -12.24
C ASP A 34 11.59 2.21 -11.11
N VAL A 35 11.90 3.38 -10.54
CA VAL A 35 12.89 3.50 -9.46
C VAL A 35 12.40 2.87 -8.14
N PHE A 36 11.09 2.82 -7.93
CA PHE A 36 10.48 2.06 -6.85
C PHE A 36 10.29 0.61 -7.32
N ASN A 37 11.32 -0.21 -7.14
CA ASN A 37 11.30 -1.61 -7.59
C ASN A 37 11.42 -2.64 -6.45
N ASN A 38 11.75 -2.19 -5.24
CA ASN A 38 11.85 -3.05 -4.08
C ASN A 38 11.39 -2.27 -2.84
N MET A 39 10.08 -2.28 -2.62
CA MET A 39 9.46 -1.62 -1.47
C MET A 39 8.58 -2.59 -0.69
N THR A 40 8.68 -2.54 0.63
CA THR A 40 7.78 -3.28 1.53
C THR A 40 7.20 -2.36 2.58
N ILE A 41 5.93 -2.58 2.93
CA ILE A 41 5.24 -1.89 4.03
C ILE A 41 4.80 -2.92 5.05
N THR A 42 5.27 -2.80 6.28
CA THR A 42 4.76 -3.58 7.42
C THR A 42 3.86 -2.69 8.24
N ILE A 43 2.60 -3.08 8.39
CA ILE A 43 1.61 -2.37 9.22
C ILE A 43 1.37 -3.20 10.48
N SER A 44 1.37 -2.51 11.62
CA SER A 44 1.18 -3.12 12.95
C SER A 44 0.23 -2.28 13.79
N GLY A 45 -0.56 -2.94 14.63
CA GLY A 45 -1.50 -2.26 15.55
C GLY A 45 -2.63 -1.51 14.84
N GLY A 46 -2.87 -1.78 13.55
CA GLY A 46 -4.00 -1.29 12.79
C GLY A 46 -5.30 -1.66 13.48
N SER A 47 -6.11 -0.65 13.78
CA SER A 47 -7.33 -0.69 14.57
C SER A 47 -8.42 0.19 13.95
N ALA A 48 -9.53 0.44 14.66
CA ALA A 48 -10.56 1.36 14.19
C ALA A 48 -10.11 2.83 14.19
N VAL A 49 -9.05 3.18 14.93
CA VAL A 49 -8.58 4.58 15.06
C VAL A 49 -7.32 4.86 14.25
N GLY A 50 -6.53 3.82 13.95
CA GLY A 50 -5.23 4.00 13.32
C GLY A 50 -4.29 2.84 13.58
N GLY A 51 -3.02 3.03 13.25
CA GLY A 51 -1.94 2.07 13.46
C GLY A 51 -0.56 2.67 13.23
N SER A 52 0.45 1.80 13.21
CA SER A 52 1.82 2.15 12.86
C SER A 52 2.25 1.44 11.59
N TYR A 53 3.21 2.01 10.88
CA TYR A 53 3.84 1.37 9.74
C TYR A 53 5.36 1.53 9.78
N SER A 54 6.05 0.58 9.16
CA SER A 54 7.46 0.69 8.78
C SER A 54 7.59 0.33 7.31
N THR A 55 8.50 0.99 6.61
CA THR A 55 8.81 0.70 5.22
C THR A 55 10.28 0.41 5.01
N LEU A 56 10.54 -0.47 4.05
CA LEU A 56 11.81 -0.56 3.36
C LEU A 56 11.57 0.06 1.99
N ASN A 57 12.19 1.20 1.74
CA ASN A 57 12.05 2.00 0.52
C ASN A 57 13.47 2.36 0.04
N ASN A 58 13.75 2.13 -1.23
CA ASN A 58 15.06 2.35 -1.85
C ASN A 58 15.23 3.72 -2.52
N TYR A 59 14.18 4.55 -2.57
CA TYR A 59 14.18 5.79 -3.35
C TYR A 59 14.18 7.06 -2.49
N ASP A 60 13.03 7.46 -1.94
CA ASP A 60 12.91 8.74 -1.23
C ASP A 60 12.01 8.65 0.01
N ASN A 61 12.61 8.92 1.17
CA ASN A 61 11.93 8.97 2.46
C ASN A 61 10.95 10.15 2.62
N LYS A 62 11.05 11.18 1.76
CA LYS A 62 10.10 12.29 1.73
C LYS A 62 8.76 11.89 1.12
N ILE A 63 8.78 11.01 0.11
CA ILE A 63 7.57 10.45 -0.49
C ILE A 63 7.01 9.37 0.44
N TRP A 64 7.87 8.45 0.87
CA TRP A 64 7.49 7.37 1.78
C TRP A 64 8.49 7.16 2.92
N PRO A 65 8.17 7.64 4.15
CA PRO A 65 9.01 7.50 5.32
C PRO A 65 9.24 6.05 5.71
N SER A 66 10.41 5.79 6.28
CA SER A 66 10.81 4.48 6.78
C SER A 66 9.97 4.00 7.97
N ILE A 67 9.39 4.91 8.75
CA ILE A 67 8.48 4.61 9.85
C ILE A 67 7.46 5.74 10.03
N GLY A 68 6.30 5.43 10.59
CA GLY A 68 5.34 6.43 11.00
C GLY A 68 4.08 5.83 11.62
N THR A 69 3.14 6.71 11.96
CA THR A 69 1.79 6.31 12.37
C THR A 69 0.77 6.85 11.38
N TRP A 70 -0.42 6.27 11.41
CA TRP A 70 -1.55 6.71 10.60
C TRP A 70 -2.84 6.61 11.41
N ASN A 71 -3.79 7.50 11.14
CA ASN A 71 -5.12 7.47 11.72
C ASN A 71 -6.18 7.50 10.62
N PHE A 72 -7.33 6.86 10.84
CA PHE A 72 -8.47 7.02 9.95
C PHE A 72 -9.03 8.44 10.07
N LYS A 73 -9.46 8.98 8.93
CA LYS A 73 -10.28 10.20 8.90
C LYS A 73 -11.77 9.83 8.92
N ASN A 74 -12.63 10.80 8.65
CA ASN A 74 -14.09 10.65 8.64
C ASN A 74 -14.56 9.53 7.68
N ASP A 75 -13.82 9.26 6.61
CA ASP A 75 -14.02 8.11 5.73
C ASP A 75 -13.06 6.96 6.14
N LYS A 76 -13.58 5.72 6.17
CA LYS A 76 -12.80 4.51 6.46
C LYS A 76 -11.79 4.17 5.36
N ASN A 77 -11.90 4.80 4.18
CA ASN A 77 -10.94 4.67 3.10
C ASN A 77 -9.90 5.79 3.07
N GLU A 78 -10.01 6.81 3.93
CA GLU A 78 -9.05 7.92 4.00
C GLU A 78 -8.26 7.83 5.31
N ILE A 79 -6.94 7.85 5.21
CA ILE A 79 -6.03 7.84 6.35
C ILE A 79 -5.11 9.04 6.30
N GLN A 80 -4.74 9.57 7.47
CA GLN A 80 -3.76 10.62 7.61
C GLN A 80 -2.52 10.06 8.29
N ARG A 81 -1.37 10.17 7.63
CA ARG A 81 -0.05 9.86 8.21
C ARG A 81 0.35 10.93 9.22
N SER A 82 1.25 10.55 10.12
CA SER A 82 1.82 11.44 11.14
C SER A 82 2.55 12.66 10.60
N ASP A 83 3.01 12.64 9.35
CA ASP A 83 3.62 13.78 8.65
C ASP A 83 2.60 14.68 7.94
N GLY A 84 1.31 14.41 8.12
CA GLY A 84 0.22 15.23 7.59
C GLY A 84 -0.29 14.80 6.21
N VAL A 85 0.38 13.85 5.54
CA VAL A 85 -0.06 13.35 4.23
C VAL A 85 -1.36 12.57 4.37
N VAL A 86 -2.35 12.97 3.57
CA VAL A 86 -3.65 12.31 3.48
C VAL A 86 -3.62 11.31 2.34
N MET A 87 -4.02 10.08 2.60
CA MET A 87 -3.98 8.98 1.64
C MET A 87 -5.33 8.29 1.56
N SER A 88 -5.71 7.93 0.35
CA SER A 88 -6.81 7.00 0.09
C SER A 88 -6.27 5.59 0.02
N ILE A 89 -6.96 4.65 0.67
CA ILE A 89 -6.62 3.24 0.67
C ILE A 89 -7.78 2.43 0.10
N PHE A 90 -7.44 1.41 -0.67
CA PHE A 90 -8.39 0.42 -1.15
C PHE A 90 -7.78 -0.96 -1.00
N VAL A 91 -8.49 -1.85 -0.29
CA VAL A 91 -8.07 -3.23 -0.04
C VAL A 91 -9.04 -4.18 -0.72
N GLU A 92 -8.53 -5.08 -1.54
CA GLU A 92 -9.30 -6.12 -2.20
C GLU A 92 -8.74 -7.49 -1.85
N LEU A 93 -9.62 -8.45 -1.54
CA LEU A 93 -9.26 -9.85 -1.35
C LEU A 93 -9.62 -10.62 -2.62
N ILE A 94 -8.62 -11.20 -3.27
CA ILE A 94 -8.79 -12.24 -4.28
C ILE A 94 -8.58 -13.58 -3.61
N HIS A 95 -9.66 -14.36 -3.49
CA HIS A 95 -9.61 -15.70 -2.95
C HIS A 95 -10.27 -16.68 -3.91
N ASN A 96 -9.50 -17.69 -4.30
CA ASN A 96 -10.03 -18.91 -4.92
C ASN A 96 -9.85 -20.04 -3.90
N TYR A 97 -10.88 -20.86 -3.65
CA TYR A 97 -10.86 -21.94 -2.66
C TYR A 97 -9.67 -22.91 -2.80
N ALA A 98 -9.05 -22.99 -3.99
CA ALA A 98 -7.88 -23.82 -4.26
C ALA A 98 -6.53 -23.09 -4.20
N GLN A 99 -6.50 -21.77 -3.94
CA GLN A 99 -5.29 -20.95 -3.93
C GLN A 99 -5.14 -20.15 -2.64
N PRO A 100 -3.91 -19.83 -2.21
CA PRO A 100 -3.70 -18.96 -1.06
C PRO A 100 -4.44 -17.63 -1.22
N LYS A 101 -4.96 -17.09 -0.10
CA LYS A 101 -5.60 -15.78 -0.10
C LYS A 101 -4.59 -14.72 -0.53
N ARG A 102 -4.95 -13.90 -1.52
CA ARG A 102 -4.13 -12.80 -2.01
C ARG A 102 -4.87 -11.49 -1.79
N TYR A 103 -4.27 -10.61 -1.01
CA TYR A 103 -4.78 -9.27 -0.77
C TYR A 103 -4.02 -8.29 -1.65
N PHE A 104 -4.76 -7.33 -2.20
CA PHE A 104 -4.24 -6.18 -2.91
C PHE A 104 -4.52 -4.94 -2.08
N LEU A 105 -3.53 -4.07 -1.95
CA LEU A 105 -3.65 -2.78 -1.30
C LEU A 105 -3.19 -1.71 -2.27
N ARG A 106 -4.14 -0.88 -2.71
CA ARG A 106 -3.86 0.33 -3.47
C ARG A 106 -3.86 1.52 -2.52
N ILE A 107 -2.80 2.31 -2.56
CA ILE A 107 -2.65 3.55 -1.81
C ILE A 107 -2.46 4.68 -2.80
N SER A 108 -3.20 5.77 -2.66
CA SER A 108 -3.03 6.97 -3.47
C SER A 108 -3.03 8.23 -2.62
N PHE A 109 -2.17 9.18 -2.96
CA PHE A 109 -2.01 10.44 -2.24
C PHE A 109 -1.30 11.47 -3.11
N THR A 110 -1.39 12.73 -2.70
CA THR A 110 -0.75 13.85 -3.40
C THR A 110 0.38 14.40 -2.54
N THR A 111 1.51 14.70 -3.17
CA THR A 111 2.64 15.43 -2.56
C THR A 111 2.88 16.73 -3.30
N THR A 112 3.66 17.64 -2.71
CA THR A 112 4.12 18.85 -3.42
C THR A 112 5.60 18.71 -3.78
N ASP A 113 5.92 18.86 -5.06
CA ASP A 113 7.27 18.83 -5.63
C ASP A 113 7.44 20.13 -6.44
N ASP A 114 8.41 20.97 -6.08
CA ASP A 114 8.65 22.29 -6.71
C ASP A 114 7.37 23.15 -6.91
N ASN A 115 6.54 23.27 -5.87
CA ASN A 115 5.24 23.98 -5.88
C ASN A 115 4.21 23.43 -6.88
N LYS A 116 4.39 22.19 -7.34
CA LYS A 116 3.39 21.45 -8.12
C LYS A 116 2.87 20.29 -7.31
N GLU A 117 1.56 20.09 -7.40
CA GLU A 117 0.94 18.86 -6.90
C GLU A 117 1.34 17.69 -7.79
N VAL A 118 1.63 16.58 -7.14
CA VAL A 118 2.06 15.34 -7.77
C VAL A 118 1.24 14.21 -7.17
N ASP A 119 0.54 13.48 -8.03
CA ASP A 119 -0.29 12.35 -7.63
C ASP A 119 0.49 11.05 -7.67
N TRP A 120 0.47 10.35 -6.55
CA TRP A 120 1.12 9.06 -6.39
C TRP A 120 0.09 7.96 -6.24
N VAL A 121 0.36 6.83 -6.88
CA VAL A 121 -0.36 5.57 -6.66
C VAL A 121 0.65 4.46 -6.44
N PHE A 122 0.46 3.69 -5.38
CA PHE A 122 1.26 2.53 -5.05
C PHE A 122 0.35 1.31 -4.91
N ASN A 123 0.74 0.20 -5.53
CA ASN A 123 0.04 -1.07 -5.49
C ASN A 123 0.89 -2.11 -4.79
N PHE A 124 0.32 -2.72 -3.75
CA PHE A 124 0.96 -3.73 -2.93
C PHE A 124 0.16 -5.02 -2.93
N VAL A 125 0.86 -6.11 -2.68
CA VAL A 125 0.32 -7.45 -2.52
C VAL A 125 0.75 -8.04 -1.19
N ARG A 126 -0.18 -8.77 -0.56
CA ARG A 126 0.12 -9.71 0.52
C ARG A 126 -0.52 -11.05 0.22
N GLU A 127 0.29 -12.10 0.12
CA GLU A 127 -0.18 -13.47 0.02
C GLU A 127 -0.07 -14.17 1.37
N CYS A 128 -1.11 -14.90 1.73
CA CYS A 128 -1.12 -15.74 2.91
C CYS A 128 -0.41 -17.06 2.59
N SER A 129 0.26 -17.65 3.57
CA SER A 129 0.90 -18.97 3.39
C SER A 129 -0.12 -20.11 3.23
N SER A 130 -1.39 -19.88 3.58
CA SER A 130 -2.47 -20.86 3.53
C SER A 130 -3.78 -20.21 3.08
N PRO A 131 -4.63 -20.92 2.31
CA PRO A 131 -5.98 -20.46 1.99
C PRO A 131 -6.91 -20.39 3.23
N PHE A 132 -6.57 -21.11 4.31
CA PHE A 132 -7.43 -21.28 5.48
C PHE A 132 -7.10 -20.35 6.66
N ASN A 133 -5.97 -19.64 6.60
CA ASN A 133 -5.57 -18.73 7.67
C ASN A 133 -5.93 -17.28 7.32
N ASP A 134 -6.41 -16.53 8.31
CA ASP A 134 -6.65 -15.08 8.20
C ASP A 134 -5.46 -14.26 8.73
N ALA A 135 -4.56 -14.90 9.48
CA ALA A 135 -3.29 -14.32 9.92
C ALA A 135 -2.23 -14.52 8.83
N CYS A 136 -2.20 -13.56 7.92
CA CYS A 136 -1.13 -13.26 6.97
C CYS A 136 -0.33 -12.08 7.55
#